data_AF-A0A7J9ID33-F1
#
_entry.id   AF-A0A7J9ID33-F1
#
_cell.length_a   1.000
_cell.length_b   1.000
_cell.length_c   1.000
_cell.angle_alpha   90.00
_cell.angle_beta   90.00
_cell.angle_gamma   90.00
#
_symmetry.space_group_name_H-M   'P 1'
#
loop_
_entity.id
_entity.type
_entity.pdbx_description
1 polymer ?
#
loop_
_entity_poly.entity_id
_entity_poly.type
_entity_poly.pdbx_seq_one_letter_code
_entity_poly.pdbx_strand_id
1 'polypeptide(L)' 'KISEISTLCASEILFIIFSPTSNPYSFCHPSVQSAAKQFFNPNQPFNETIYASIEAFPK' A
#
# COMPACT_ATOMS: atom_id res chain seq x y z
N LYS A 1 -12.47 5.45 -5.60
CA LYS A 1 -11.19 5.97 -6.16
C LYS A 1 -10.06 4.94 -6.07
N ILE A 2 -9.76 4.35 -4.90
CA ILE A 2 -8.76 3.26 -4.82
C ILE A 2 -9.24 2.00 -5.56
N SER A 3 -10.54 1.68 -5.46
CA SER A 3 -11.19 0.61 -6.25
C SER A 3 -11.11 0.84 -7.77
N GLU A 4 -11.22 2.09 -8.20
CA GLU A 4 -11.15 2.49 -9.61
C GLU A 4 -9.73 2.33 -10.17
N ILE A 5 -8.70 2.77 -9.42
CA ILE A 5 -7.29 2.56 -9.77
C ILE A 5 -6.96 1.07 -9.84
N SER A 6 -7.39 0.30 -8.85
CA SER A 6 -7.17 -1.15 -8.83
C SER A 6 -7.80 -1.84 -10.04
N THR A 7 -9.02 -1.43 -10.41
CA THR A 7 -9.75 -1.98 -11.55
C THR A 7 -9.10 -1.58 -12.89
N LEU A 8 -8.72 -0.31 -13.06
CA LEU A 8 -8.18 0.22 -14.32
C LEU A 8 -6.74 -0.25 -14.60
N CYS A 9 -5.93 -0.42 -13.56
CA CYS A 9 -4.54 -0.83 -13.70
C CYS A 9 -4.33 -2.34 -13.55
N ALA A 10 -5.38 -3.12 -13.31
CA ALA A 10 -5.31 -4.55 -13.01
C ALA A 10 -4.22 -4.89 -11.97
N SER A 11 -4.07 -4.01 -10.97
CA SER A 11 -2.94 -4.02 -10.04
C SER A 11 -3.37 -4.48 -8.64
N GLU A 12 -2.49 -5.23 -7.98
CA GLU A 12 -2.62 -5.60 -6.58
C GLU A 12 -2.27 -4.37 -5.72
N ILE A 13 -3.24 -3.86 -4.97
CA ILE A 13 -3.09 -2.64 -4.16
C ILE A 13 -3.51 -2.96 -2.73
N LEU A 14 -2.63 -2.65 -1.77
CA LEU A 14 -2.92 -2.64 -0.33
C LEU A 14 -2.82 -1.21 0.19
N PHE A 15 -3.91 -0.71 0.76
CA PHE A 15 -3.98 0.63 1.35
C PHE A 15 -4.41 0.51 2.82
N ILE A 16 -3.58 0.99 3.74
CA ILE A 16 -3.83 0.92 5.19
C ILE A 16 -3.81 2.33 5.77
N ILE A 17 -4.90 2.71 6.45
CA ILE A 17 -5.05 3.99 7.14
C ILE A 17 -5.07 3.71 8.63
N PHE A 18 -4.09 4.24 9.36
CA PHE A 18 -4.11 4.23 10.82
C PHE A 18 -4.90 5.44 11.32
N SER A 19 -6.07 5.19 11.89
CA SER A 19 -6.80 6.25 12.58
C SER A 19 -6.15 6.58 13.93
N PRO A 20 -6.27 7.82 14.42
CA PRO A 20 -5.83 8.19 15.76
C PRO A 20 -6.49 7.33 16.86
N THR A 21 -7.66 6.77 16.59
CA THR A 21 -8.46 5.96 17.51
C THR A 21 -8.10 4.46 17.44
N SER A 22 -6.85 4.14 17.08
CA SER A 22 -6.28 2.78 17.10
C SER A 22 -6.85 1.77 16.09
N ASN A 23 -7.91 2.10 15.35
CA ASN A 23 -8.53 1.15 14.42
C ASN A 23 -7.96 1.37 13.01
N PRO A 24 -7.24 0.39 12.44
CA PRO A 24 -6.79 0.48 11.07
C PRO A 24 -7.98 0.25 10.12
N TYR A 25 -8.08 1.08 9.09
CA TYR A 25 -8.95 0.84 7.96
C TYR A 25 -8.10 0.32 6.81
N SER A 26 -8.47 -0.81 6.22
CA SER A 26 -7.75 -1.40 5.10
C SER A 26 -8.63 -1.55 3.87
N PHE A 27 -8.06 -1.27 2.70
CA PHE A 27 -8.62 -1.61 1.41
C PHE A 27 -7.59 -2.46 0.66
N CYS A 28 -8.03 -3.59 0.10
CA CYS A 28 -7.14 -4.44 -0.67
C CYS A 28 -7.87 -5.08 -1.85
N HIS A 29 -7.14 -5.24 -2.95
CA HIS A 29 -7.61 -5.98 -4.11
C HIS A 29 -6.47 -6.88 -4.64
N PRO A 30 -6.74 -8.15 -5.00
CA PRO A 30 -8.02 -8.85 -4.86
C PRO A 30 -8.34 -9.29 -3.43
N SER A 31 -7.32 -9.46 -2.58
CA SER A 31 -7.50 -9.74 -1.14
C SER A 31 -6.26 -9.35 -0.34
N VAL A 32 -6.45 -9.04 0.95
CA VAL A 32 -5.36 -8.71 1.89
C VAL A 32 -4.34 -9.86 1.99
N GLN A 33 -4.81 -11.11 1.94
CA GLN A 33 -3.94 -12.28 2.02
C GLN A 33 -3.02 -12.42 0.80
N SER A 34 -3.51 -12.11 -0.40
CA SER A 34 -2.70 -12.12 -1.63
C SER A 34 -1.56 -11.10 -1.53
N ALA A 35 -1.92 -9.85 -1.21
CA ALA A 35 -0.96 -8.77 -1.06
C ALA A 35 0.05 -9.02 0.08
N ALA A 36 -0.41 -9.54 1.23
CA ALA A 36 0.47 -9.88 2.34
C ALA A 36 1.45 -11.00 1.94
N LYS A 37 0.97 -12.06 1.29
CA LYS A 37 1.84 -13.14 0.80
C LYS A 37 2.91 -12.62 -0.16
N GLN A 38 2.55 -11.67 -1.01
CA GLN A 38 3.48 -11.02 -1.93
C GLN A 38 4.52 -10.18 -1.18
N PHE A 39 4.10 -9.37 -0.21
CA PHE A 39 4.96 -8.48 0.57
C PHE A 39 5.91 -9.24 1.51
N PHE A 40 5.43 -10.33 2.12
CA PHE A 40 6.21 -11.18 3.01
C PHE A 40 6.98 -12.29 2.27
N ASN A 41 6.94 -12.35 0.94
CA ASN A 41 7.74 -13.31 0.19
C ASN A 41 9.20 -12.82 0.08
N PRO A 42 10.15 -13.42 0.80
CA PRO A 42 11.55 -12.97 0.83
C PRO A 42 12.26 -13.14 -0.52
N ASN A 43 11.67 -13.89 -1.45
CA ASN A 43 12.24 -14.15 -2.77
C ASN A 43 11.74 -13.17 -3.85
N GLN A 44 10.85 -12.24 -3.50
CA GLN A 44 10.31 -11.31 -4.49
C GLN A 44 11.19 -10.06 -4.61
N PRO A 45 11.62 -9.67 -5.82
CA PRO A 45 12.36 -8.42 -6.01
C PRO A 45 11.46 -7.23 -5.69
N PHE A 46 11.74 -6.56 -4.58
CA PHE A 46 11.05 -5.33 -4.20
C PHE A 46 11.67 -4.16 -4.97
N ASN A 47 10.94 -3.61 -5.94
CA ASN A 47 11.36 -2.43 -6.70
C ASN A 47 11.03 -1.17 -5.89
N GLU A 48 11.74 -0.99 -4.78
CA GLU A 48 11.50 0.12 -3.87
C GLU A 48 11.88 1.45 -4.53
N THR A 49 10.89 2.16 -5.08
CA THR A 49 11.06 3.56 -5.49
C THR A 49 10.73 4.43 -4.29
N ILE A 50 11.63 4.48 -3.29
CA ILE A 50 11.53 5.49 -2.23
C ILE A 50 11.85 6.84 -2.87
N TYR A 51 10.82 7.63 -3.20
CA TYR A 51 11.02 9.08 -3.19
C TYR A 51 11.27 9.43 -1.73
N ALA A 52 12.55 9.64 -1.38
CA ALA A 52 12.96 10.00 -0.03
C ALA A 52 12.00 11.08 0.50
N SER A 53 11.46 10.87 1.70
CA SER A 53 10.62 11.83 2.38
C SER A 53 11.34 13.17 2.40
N ILE A 54 10.98 14.07 1.49
CA ILE A 54 11.50 15.43 1.50
C ILE A 54 10.87 16.07 2.74
N GLU A 55 11.63 16.09 3.83
CA GLU A 55 11.27 16.86 5.02
C GLU A 55 11.13 18.31 4.56
N ALA A 56 9.88 18.75 4.39
CA ALA A 56 9.57 20.13 4.13
C ALA A 56 9.84 20.89 5.44
N PHE A 57 11.04 21.46 5.56
CA PHE A 57 11.35 22.41 6.62
C PHE A 57 10.32 23.55 6.57
N PRO A 58 9.51 23.77 7.62
CA PRO A 58 8.63 24.93 7.67
C PRO A 58 9.49 26.20 7.81
N LYS A 59 9.21 27.21 6.98
CA LYS A 59 9.70 28.59 7.14
C LYS A 59 8.77 29.36 8.05
#